data_AF-A0A534UV04-F1
#
_entry.id   AF-A0A534UV04-F1
#
_cell.length_a   1.000
_cell.length_b   1.000
_cell.length_c   1.000
_cell.angle_alpha   90.00
_cell.angle_beta   90.00
_cell.angle_gamma   90.00
#
_symmetry.space_group_name_H-M   'P 1'
#
loop_
_entity.id
_entity.type
_entity.pdbx_description
1 polymer ?
#
loop_
_entity_poly.entity_id
_entity_poly.type
_entity_poly.pdbx_seq_one_letter_code
_entity_poly.pdbx_strand_id
1 'polypeptide(L)'
;MKWLLLVLVLAACSATRLTHLRGGWRSCHAADPNVVECGGKQVAQVECFQPGDEACGALAVRYADGERVFISRPAGFEPGQEEPIGSPTAIRPELASDGSMIWFRRPQRRDEYWTVFELDTGITREVDAMQIFKIRERDPHSLPLWVAQAAAPR
;
A
#
# COMPACT_ATOMS: atom_id res chain seq x y z
N MET A 1 -16.99 -25.21 -41.82
CA MET A 1 -18.04 -24.81 -40.88
C MET A 1 -17.48 -24.91 -39.46
N LYS A 2 -17.59 -23.80 -38.72
CA LYS A 2 -17.63 -23.68 -37.25
C LYS A 2 -16.63 -24.50 -36.42
N TRP A 3 -15.64 -23.81 -35.85
CA TRP A 3 -15.51 -23.82 -34.39
C TRP A 3 -14.87 -22.51 -33.89
N LEU A 4 -15.75 -21.60 -33.49
CA LEU A 4 -15.44 -20.45 -32.66
C LEU A 4 -15.13 -20.98 -31.25
N LEU A 5 -13.87 -20.94 -30.83
CA LEU A 5 -13.52 -21.01 -29.42
C LEU A 5 -13.22 -19.60 -28.95
N LEU A 6 -14.26 -19.00 -28.34
CA LEU A 6 -14.14 -17.83 -27.48
C LEU A 6 -13.12 -18.13 -26.38
N VAL A 7 -11.95 -17.50 -26.46
CA VAL A 7 -11.11 -17.30 -25.28
C VAL A 7 -11.58 -16.00 -24.64
N LEU A 8 -12.53 -16.13 -23.72
CA LEU A 8 -12.88 -15.09 -22.75
C LEU A 8 -11.66 -14.89 -21.83
N VAL A 9 -10.77 -13.98 -22.22
CA VAL A 9 -9.79 -13.42 -21.30
C VAL A 9 -10.58 -12.51 -20.37
N LEU A 10 -11.03 -13.08 -19.25
CA LEU A 10 -11.54 -12.34 -18.10
C LEU A 10 -10.43 -11.36 -17.70
N ALA A 11 -10.67 -10.08 -18.00
CA ALA A 11 -9.89 -8.99 -17.47
C ALA A 11 -9.92 -9.11 -15.94
N ALA A 12 -8.82 -9.57 -15.35
CA ALA A 12 -8.54 -9.39 -13.94
C ALA A 12 -8.26 -7.89 -13.74
N CYS A 13 -9.33 -7.08 -13.73
CA CYS A 13 -9.30 -5.77 -13.14
C CYS A 13 -9.16 -5.96 -11.64
N SER A 14 -7.94 -6.17 -11.17
CA SER A 14 -7.59 -5.96 -9.76
C SER A 14 -7.61 -4.45 -9.50
N ALA A 15 -8.80 -3.85 -9.58
CA ALA A 15 -9.03 -2.55 -9.02
C ALA A 15 -9.15 -2.77 -7.51
N THR A 16 -8.11 -2.44 -6.77
CA THR A 16 -8.13 -2.36 -5.30
C THR A 16 -8.98 -1.17 -4.85
N ARG A 17 -10.20 -1.02 -5.42
CA ARG A 17 -11.17 -0.05 -4.94
C ARG A 17 -11.70 -0.54 -3.60
N LEU A 18 -11.75 0.36 -2.64
CA LEU A 18 -12.44 0.12 -1.39
C LEU A 18 -13.88 -0.32 -1.67
N THR A 19 -14.36 -1.26 -0.88
CA THR A 19 -15.77 -1.68 -0.94
C THR A 19 -16.72 -0.55 -0.54
N HIS A 20 -16.23 0.43 0.25
CA HIS A 20 -16.97 1.61 0.68
C HIS A 20 -16.07 2.86 0.72
N LEU A 21 -16.59 4.01 0.28
CA LEU A 21 -15.92 5.30 0.43
C LEU A 21 -15.96 5.73 1.90
N ARG A 22 -14.81 6.10 2.46
CA ARG A 22 -14.68 6.38 3.90
C ARG A 22 -14.84 7.88 4.15
N GLY A 23 -15.86 8.26 4.91
CA GLY A 23 -16.04 9.64 5.36
C GLY A 23 -15.18 9.98 6.58
N GLY A 24 -15.01 11.27 6.89
CA GLY A 24 -14.37 11.70 8.14
C GLY A 24 -12.84 11.83 8.11
N TRP A 25 -12.21 11.73 6.94
CA TRP A 25 -10.75 11.80 6.79
C TRP A 25 -10.10 13.16 7.10
N ARG A 26 -10.91 14.22 7.31
CA ARG A 26 -10.42 15.60 7.48
C ARG A 26 -9.68 15.87 8.78
N SER A 27 -9.82 15.00 9.79
CA SER A 27 -9.16 15.13 11.10
C SER A 27 -8.06 14.10 11.32
N CYS A 28 -7.64 13.44 10.24
CA CYS A 28 -6.67 12.36 10.33
C CYS A 28 -5.23 12.87 10.33
N HIS A 29 -4.36 12.06 10.91
CA HIS A 29 -2.92 12.22 10.87
C HIS A 29 -2.24 10.86 11.08
N ALA A 30 -0.97 10.77 10.71
CA ALA A 30 -0.14 9.65 11.09
C ALA A 30 0.30 9.82 12.55
N ALA A 31 -0.25 8.98 13.44
CA ALA A 31 0.08 8.99 14.87
C ALA A 31 1.39 8.24 15.16
N ASP A 32 1.70 7.26 14.32
CA ASP A 32 2.94 6.49 14.25
C ASP A 32 3.21 6.19 12.77
N PRO A 33 4.44 5.86 12.36
CA PRO A 33 4.69 5.61 10.94
C PRO A 33 3.81 4.54 10.30
N ASN A 34 3.26 3.59 11.06
CA ASN A 34 2.33 2.60 10.49
C ASN A 34 0.86 2.82 10.89
N VAL A 35 0.51 3.87 11.65
CA VAL A 35 -0.83 4.06 12.24
C VAL A 35 -1.46 5.37 11.79
N VAL A 36 -2.70 5.30 11.32
CA VAL A 36 -3.51 6.49 11.05
C VAL A 36 -4.61 6.64 12.08
N GLU A 37 -4.68 7.81 12.69
CA GLU A 37 -5.71 8.18 13.66
C GLU A 37 -6.52 9.38 13.19
N CYS A 38 -7.84 9.34 13.46
CA CYS A 38 -8.76 10.44 13.22
C CYS A 38 -9.61 10.66 14.47
N GLY A 39 -9.62 11.89 14.99
CA GLY A 39 -10.36 12.21 16.22
C GLY A 39 -9.97 11.33 17.42
N GLY A 40 -8.70 10.95 17.53
CA GLY A 40 -8.16 10.11 18.61
C GLY A 40 -8.52 8.62 18.52
N LYS A 41 -8.93 8.14 17.34
CA LYS A 41 -9.20 6.71 17.09
C LYS A 41 -8.39 6.24 15.90
N GLN A 42 -7.76 5.07 16.05
CA GLN A 42 -7.13 4.39 14.92
C GLN A 42 -8.18 4.00 13.88
N VAL A 43 -7.99 4.47 12.65
CA VAL A 43 -8.86 4.16 11.51
C VAL A 43 -8.21 3.23 10.49
N ALA A 44 -6.87 3.21 10.46
CA ALA A 44 -6.10 2.35 9.58
C ALA A 44 -4.73 1.99 10.19
N GLN A 45 -4.24 0.82 9.82
CA GLN A 45 -2.90 0.30 10.09
C GLN A 45 -2.27 -0.07 8.77
N VAL A 46 -1.08 0.45 8.49
CA VAL A 46 -0.25 -0.02 7.39
C VAL A 46 0.49 -1.28 7.85
N GLU A 47 0.40 -2.34 7.06
CA GLU A 47 0.97 -3.65 7.35
C GLU A 47 1.99 -4.03 6.28
N CYS A 48 3.20 -4.35 6.74
CA CYS A 48 4.30 -4.82 5.90
C CYS A 48 4.55 -6.30 6.19
N PHE A 49 4.39 -7.14 5.18
CA PHE A 49 4.62 -8.58 5.26
C PHE A 49 5.99 -8.92 4.70
N GLN A 50 6.68 -9.86 5.36
CA GLN A 50 8.08 -10.21 5.09
C GLN A 50 8.98 -8.97 4.96
N PRO A 51 9.15 -8.24 6.08
CA PRO A 51 9.89 -6.98 6.14
C PRO A 51 11.39 -7.17 5.86
N GLY A 52 11.96 -6.31 5.01
CA GLY A 52 13.41 -6.09 4.86
C GLY A 52 13.79 -4.64 5.20
N ASP A 53 15.08 -4.30 5.14
CA ASP A 53 15.62 -3.03 5.67
C ASP A 53 14.84 -1.76 5.29
N GLU A 54 14.30 -1.69 4.06
CA GLU A 54 13.41 -0.61 3.62
C GLU A 54 12.36 -1.13 2.61
N ALA A 55 11.92 -2.38 2.75
CA ALA A 55 11.10 -3.01 1.73
C ALA A 55 10.11 -4.02 2.30
N CYS A 56 8.96 -4.13 1.65
CA CYS A 56 7.92 -5.09 1.98
C CYS A 56 7.83 -6.17 0.91
N GLY A 57 7.80 -7.43 1.33
CA GLY A 57 7.38 -8.55 0.49
C GLY A 57 5.94 -8.35 0.00
N ALA A 58 5.03 -7.96 0.90
CA ALA A 58 3.72 -7.42 0.54
C ALA A 58 3.36 -6.24 1.45
N LEU A 59 2.61 -5.28 0.91
CA LEU A 59 2.18 -4.07 1.59
C LEU A 59 0.66 -3.98 1.54
N ALA A 60 0.05 -3.79 2.71
CA ALA A 60 -1.40 -3.69 2.85
C ALA A 60 -1.79 -2.56 3.81
N VAL A 61 -3.06 -2.18 3.74
CA VAL A 61 -3.72 -1.32 4.72
C VAL A 61 -4.86 -2.12 5.34
N ARG A 62 -4.83 -2.30 6.66
CA ARG A 62 -5.95 -2.83 7.44
C ARG A 62 -6.71 -1.69 8.07
N TYR A 63 -7.98 -1.57 7.73
CA TYR A 63 -8.84 -0.53 8.25
C TYR A 63 -9.60 -0.99 9.50
N ALA A 64 -10.17 -0.03 10.23
CA ALA A 64 -10.87 -0.27 11.50
C ALA A 64 -12.14 -1.13 11.38
N ASP A 65 -12.74 -1.21 10.19
CA ASP A 65 -13.86 -2.13 9.90
C ASP A 65 -13.40 -3.57 9.62
N GLY A 66 -12.10 -3.84 9.68
CA GLY A 66 -11.50 -5.14 9.41
C GLY A 66 -11.19 -5.39 7.94
N GLU A 67 -11.57 -4.50 7.03
CA GLU A 67 -11.19 -4.61 5.62
C GLU A 67 -9.66 -4.49 5.49
N ARG A 68 -9.04 -5.45 4.80
CA ARG A 68 -7.62 -5.42 4.47
C ARG A 68 -7.44 -5.29 2.96
N VAL A 69 -6.76 -4.24 2.56
CA VAL A 69 -6.51 -3.90 1.16
C VAL A 69 -5.03 -4.08 0.86
N PHE A 70 -4.70 -5.02 -0.02
CA PHE A 70 -3.33 -5.19 -0.50
C PHE A 70 -3.00 -4.18 -1.59
N ILE A 71 -2.11 -3.23 -1.27
CA ILE A 71 -1.68 -2.18 -2.20
C ILE A 71 -0.48 -2.62 -3.06
N SER A 72 0.29 -3.60 -2.59
CA SER A 72 1.29 -4.33 -3.36
C SER A 72 1.45 -5.75 -2.81
N ARG A 73 1.33 -6.79 -3.65
CA ARG A 73 1.60 -8.17 -3.25
C ARG A 73 1.96 -9.06 -4.45
N PRO A 74 2.72 -10.15 -4.24
CA PRO A 74 2.87 -11.19 -5.26
C PRO A 74 1.53 -11.85 -5.59
N ALA A 75 1.43 -12.42 -6.79
CA ALA A 75 0.25 -13.21 -7.16
C ALA A 75 0.13 -14.44 -6.24
N GLY A 76 -1.07 -14.70 -5.74
CA GLY A 76 -1.34 -15.85 -4.85
C GLY A 76 -0.87 -15.68 -3.40
N PHE A 77 -0.32 -14.51 -3.02
CA PHE A 77 0.06 -14.24 -1.63
C PHE A 77 -1.18 -14.13 -0.73
N GLU A 78 -1.22 -14.97 0.32
CA GLU A 78 -2.22 -14.94 1.38
C GLU A 78 -1.54 -14.93 2.76
N PRO A 79 -1.92 -14.02 3.67
CA PRO A 79 -1.36 -13.95 5.02
C PRO A 79 -1.48 -15.26 5.78
N GLY A 80 -0.40 -15.67 6.46
CA GLY A 80 -0.36 -16.89 7.28
C GLY A 80 -0.16 -18.20 6.50
N GLN A 81 -0.07 -18.17 5.17
CA GLN A 81 0.32 -19.32 4.34
C GLN A 81 1.56 -19.00 3.49
N GLU A 82 2.46 -18.21 4.06
CA GLU A 82 3.43 -17.45 3.30
C GLU A 82 4.66 -18.32 2.99
N GLU A 83 4.84 -18.68 1.72
CA GLU A 83 6.18 -19.02 1.24
C GLU A 83 7.08 -17.77 1.27
N PRO A 84 8.39 -17.91 1.46
CA PRO A 84 9.31 -16.80 1.34
C PRO A 84 9.16 -16.09 -0.01
N ILE A 85 8.87 -14.80 0.04
CA ILE A 85 8.73 -13.94 -1.12
C ILE A 85 10.14 -13.68 -1.67
N GLY A 86 10.43 -14.20 -2.87
CA GLY A 86 11.76 -14.12 -3.46
C GLY A 86 12.23 -12.71 -3.83
N SER A 87 11.33 -11.72 -3.87
CA SER A 87 11.67 -10.32 -4.13
C SER A 87 10.64 -9.37 -3.51
N PRO A 88 11.04 -8.24 -2.92
CA PRO A 88 10.09 -7.27 -2.38
C PRO A 88 9.10 -6.79 -3.45
N THR A 89 7.94 -6.30 -3.06
CA THR A 89 6.94 -5.71 -3.97
C THR A 89 6.67 -4.22 -3.69
N ALA A 90 7.12 -3.71 -2.55
CA ALA A 90 7.14 -2.29 -2.23
C ALA A 90 8.49 -1.91 -1.62
N ILE A 91 9.10 -0.84 -2.10
CA ILE A 91 10.41 -0.34 -1.67
C ILE A 91 10.23 1.10 -1.18
N ARG A 92 10.84 1.41 -0.03
CA ARG A 92 10.75 2.70 0.66
C ARG A 92 9.32 3.24 0.76
N PRO A 93 8.41 2.47 1.38
CA PRO A 93 7.07 2.98 1.60
C PRO A 93 7.09 4.06 2.70
N GLU A 94 6.34 5.13 2.47
CA GLU A 94 6.21 6.29 3.36
C GLU A 94 4.71 6.63 3.51
N LEU A 95 4.32 7.02 4.72
CA LEU A 95 2.98 7.50 5.07
C LEU A 95 2.99 9.03 5.18
N ALA A 96 2.03 9.69 4.56
CA ALA A 96 1.84 11.12 4.71
C ALA A 96 1.61 11.51 6.18
N SER A 97 2.13 12.65 6.64
CA SER A 97 1.93 13.10 8.02
C SER A 97 0.46 13.37 8.36
N ASP A 98 -0.35 13.75 7.37
CA ASP A 98 -1.80 13.90 7.48
C ASP A 98 -2.56 12.56 7.34
N GLY A 99 -1.85 11.46 7.14
CA GLY A 99 -2.40 10.11 7.00
C GLY A 99 -3.19 9.89 5.72
N SER A 100 -3.23 10.84 4.78
CA SER A 100 -4.10 10.78 3.60
C SER A 100 -3.64 9.79 2.53
N MET A 101 -2.34 9.56 2.42
CA MET A 101 -1.77 8.74 1.36
C MET A 101 -0.49 8.01 1.78
N ILE A 102 -0.21 6.91 1.08
CA ILE A 102 1.06 6.18 1.14
C ILE A 102 1.73 6.29 -0.23
N TRP A 103 3.05 6.46 -0.28
CA TRP A 103 3.80 6.30 -1.52
C TRP A 103 4.98 5.35 -1.37
N PHE A 104 5.32 4.68 -2.47
CA PHE A 104 6.37 3.66 -2.50
C PHE A 104 6.85 3.40 -3.93
N ARG A 105 7.99 2.71 -4.08
CA ARG A 105 8.48 2.23 -5.37
C ARG A 105 8.13 0.77 -5.59
N ARG A 106 7.80 0.41 -6.83
CA ARG A 106 7.60 -0.99 -7.25
C ARG A 106 8.85 -1.49 -7.97
N PRO A 107 9.42 -2.65 -7.59
CA PRO A 107 10.64 -3.15 -8.23
C PRO A 107 10.49 -3.52 -9.71
N GLN A 108 9.26 -3.82 -10.18
CA GLN A 108 9.02 -4.11 -11.60
C GLN A 108 8.92 -2.83 -12.47
N ARG A 109 9.00 -1.63 -11.87
CA ARG A 109 8.93 -0.35 -12.56
C ARG A 109 10.31 0.29 -12.66
N ARG A 110 10.47 1.22 -13.61
CA ARG A 110 11.67 2.04 -13.68
C ARG A 110 11.80 2.88 -12.42
N ASP A 111 13.05 3.13 -12.05
CA ASP A 111 13.41 3.80 -10.80
C ASP A 111 12.86 5.22 -10.63
N GLU A 112 12.48 5.84 -11.74
CA GLU A 112 11.88 7.17 -11.81
C GLU A 112 10.39 7.20 -11.41
N TYR A 113 9.72 6.06 -11.34
CA TYR A 113 8.30 5.97 -11.04
C TYR A 113 8.02 5.52 -9.60
N TRP A 114 7.00 6.16 -9.03
CA TRP A 114 6.46 5.88 -7.72
C TRP A 114 4.99 5.56 -7.83
N THR A 115 4.49 4.82 -6.85
CA THR A 115 3.07 4.56 -6.67
C THR A 115 2.58 5.39 -5.49
N VAL A 116 1.45 6.07 -5.66
CA VAL A 116 0.71 6.77 -4.60
C VAL A 116 -0.60 6.04 -4.40
N PHE A 117 -0.95 5.76 -3.16
CA PHE A 117 -2.21 5.16 -2.73
C PHE A 117 -2.94 6.12 -1.79
N GLU A 118 -4.18 6.47 -2.13
CA GLU A 118 -5.05 7.32 -1.33
C GLU A 118 -5.88 6.47 -0.36
N LEU A 119 -5.78 6.74 0.95
CA LEU A 119 -6.37 5.87 1.98
C LEU A 119 -7.90 6.01 2.09
N ASP A 120 -8.45 7.15 1.68
CA ASP A 120 -9.88 7.45 1.77
C ASP A 120 -10.69 6.84 0.60
N THR A 121 -10.10 6.82 -0.59
CA THR A 121 -10.72 6.35 -1.84
C THR A 121 -10.24 4.96 -2.27
N GLY A 122 -9.06 4.53 -1.81
CA GLY A 122 -8.37 3.33 -2.30
C GLY A 122 -7.77 3.50 -3.70
N ILE A 123 -7.75 4.72 -4.23
CA ILE A 123 -7.21 4.96 -5.57
C ILE A 123 -5.69 4.81 -5.54
N THR A 124 -5.19 4.02 -6.49
CA THR A 124 -3.75 3.88 -6.74
C THR A 124 -3.40 4.59 -8.03
N ARG A 125 -2.35 5.41 -8.03
CA ARG A 125 -1.83 6.07 -9.23
C ARG A 125 -0.31 5.99 -9.30
N GLU A 126 0.21 5.89 -10.51
CA GLU A 126 1.65 6.01 -10.77
C GLU A 126 2.00 7.49 -10.99
N VAL A 127 3.11 7.92 -10.42
CA VAL A 127 3.62 9.29 -10.52
C VAL A 127 5.12 9.27 -10.77
N ASP A 128 5.65 10.31 -11.39
CA ASP A 128 7.09 10.47 -11.56
C ASP A 128 7.78 11.02 -10.29
N ALA A 129 9.11 10.99 -10.28
CA ALA A 129 9.93 11.49 -9.19
C ALA A 129 9.71 13.00 -8.89
N MET A 130 9.37 13.82 -9.90
CA MET A 130 9.11 15.24 -9.70
C MET A 130 7.81 15.48 -8.93
N GLN A 131 6.79 14.66 -9.16
CA GLN A 131 5.54 14.71 -8.38
C GLN A 131 5.76 14.28 -6.94
N ILE A 132 6.60 13.26 -6.69
CA ILE A 132 6.98 12.89 -5.32
C ILE A 132 7.73 14.01 -4.62
N PHE A 133 8.66 14.67 -5.33
CA PHE A 133 9.36 15.83 -4.78
C PHE A 133 8.36 16.91 -4.33
N LYS A 134 7.38 17.26 -5.17
CA LYS A 134 6.32 18.22 -4.82
C LYS A 134 5.44 17.77 -3.65
N ILE A 135 5.18 16.46 -3.53
CA ILE A 135 4.44 15.90 -2.39
C ILE A 135 5.25 16.11 -1.11
N ARG A 136 6.53 15.72 -1.09
CA ARG A 136 7.42 15.88 0.07
C ARG A 136 7.71 17.35 0.41
N GLU A 137 7.71 18.26 -0.56
CA GLU A 137 7.79 19.70 -0.26
C GLU A 137 6.58 20.21 0.53
N ARG A 138 5.40 19.63 0.28
CA ARG A 138 4.16 19.98 0.99
C ARG A 138 4.00 19.20 2.30
N ASP A 139 4.59 18.01 2.36
CA ASP A 139 4.60 17.14 3.52
C ASP A 139 6.04 16.75 3.91
N PRO A 140 6.82 17.68 4.50
CA PRO A 140 8.20 17.40 4.90
C PRO A 140 8.29 16.46 6.11
N HIS A 141 7.16 16.14 6.72
CA HIS A 141 7.05 15.32 7.94
C HIS A 141 6.49 13.93 7.66
N SER A 142 6.40 13.53 6.39
CA SER A 142 6.07 12.16 6.01
C SER A 142 6.91 11.16 6.79
N LEU A 143 6.28 10.07 7.19
CA LEU A 143 6.89 9.10 8.08
C LEU A 143 7.33 7.86 7.27
N PRO A 144 8.63 7.49 7.29
CA PRO A 144 9.06 6.23 6.69
C PRO A 144 8.41 5.09 7.46
N LEU A 145 7.70 4.19 6.76
CA LEU A 145 7.05 3.08 7.43
C LEU A 145 8.10 2.26 8.17
N TRP A 146 7.89 2.00 9.46
CA TRP A 146 8.76 1.10 10.20
C TRP A 146 8.49 -0.32 9.74
N VAL A 147 9.29 -0.74 8.77
CA VAL A 147 9.39 -2.12 8.32
C VAL A 147 10.19 -2.87 9.39
N ALA A 148 9.60 -3.04 10.57
CA ALA A 148 10.26 -3.79 11.63
C ALA A 148 10.55 -5.19 11.09
N GLN A 149 11.81 -5.63 11.11
CA GLN A 149 12.13 -7.06 11.04
C GLN A 149 11.24 -7.71 12.10
N ALA A 150 10.20 -8.44 11.67
CA ALA A 150 9.41 -9.23 12.58
C ALA A 150 10.43 -10.09 13.32
N ALA A 151 10.62 -9.80 14.61
CA ALA A 151 11.66 -10.42 15.40
C ALA A 151 11.54 -11.92 15.19
N ALA A 152 12.61 -12.52 14.64
CA ALA A 152 12.69 -13.97 14.51
C ALA A 152 12.31 -14.56 15.88
N PRO A 153 11.28 -15.43 15.98
CA PRO A 153 11.04 -16.13 17.22
C PRO A 153 12.31 -16.92 17.54
N ARG A 154 12.90 -16.63 18.71
CA ARG A 154 13.96 -17.44 19.30
C ARG A 154 13.41 -18.81 19.68
#